data_AF-A0A673JUB6-F1
#
_entry.id   AF-A0A673JUB6-F1
#
_cell.length_a   1.000
_cell.length_b   1.000
_cell.length_c   1.000
_cell.angle_alpha   90.00
_cell.angle_beta   90.00
_cell.angle_gamma   90.00
#
_symmetry.space_group_name_H-M   'P 1'
#
loop_
_entity.id
_entity.type
_entity.pdbx_description
1 polymer ?
#
loop_
_entity_poly.entity_id
_entity_poly.type
_entity_poly.pdbx_seq_one_letter_code
_entity_poly.pdbx_strand_id
1 'polypeptide(L)'
;LLLLDSVLFAEFLSWKEAPSLDRSSAFISRVYREDIGPCLSFTCSELSQSVQCAVENNSLTIEPVAMSSLHTVKALECGGPNKCALSGMSRPCRHRIKLGDKENYYYISPSSRARITAVCNFFTYI
;
A
#
# COMPACT_ATOMS: atom_id res chain seq x y z
N LEU A 1 -27.09 3.01 -14.27
CA LEU A 1 -26.42 4.33 -14.41
C LEU A 1 -25.66 4.58 -13.13
N LEU A 2 -24.33 4.62 -13.17
CA LEU A 2 -23.57 5.14 -12.04
C LEU A 2 -23.79 6.65 -12.01
N LEU A 3 -24.40 7.15 -10.94
CA LEU A 3 -24.60 8.58 -10.73
C LEU A 3 -23.29 9.17 -10.20
N LEU A 4 -22.87 10.29 -10.79
CA LEU A 4 -21.68 11.02 -10.36
C LEU A 4 -22.03 11.89 -9.17
N ASP A 5 -21.26 11.77 -8.08
CA ASP A 5 -21.37 12.67 -6.94
C ASP A 5 -20.85 14.06 -7.33
N SER A 6 -21.71 15.08 -7.25
CA SER A 6 -21.36 16.44 -7.67
C SER A 6 -20.31 17.09 -6.78
N VAL A 7 -20.23 16.71 -5.49
CA VAL A 7 -19.23 17.24 -4.56
C VAL A 7 -17.87 16.67 -4.90
N LEU A 8 -17.77 15.34 -5.06
CA LEU A 8 -16.50 14.69 -5.45
C LEU A 8 -16.00 15.19 -6.80
N PHE A 9 -16.92 15.39 -7.75
CA PHE A 9 -16.56 15.91 -9.07
C PHE A 9 -16.05 17.36 -9.01
N ALA A 10 -16.70 18.22 -8.22
CA ALA A 10 -16.24 19.61 -8.04
C ALA A 10 -14.86 19.67 -7.34
N GLU A 11 -14.64 18.86 -6.31
CA GLU A 11 -13.34 18.74 -5.64
C GLU A 11 -12.24 18.29 -6.62
N PHE A 12 -12.52 17.28 -7.45
CA PHE A 12 -11.60 16.81 -8.47
C PHE A 12 -11.31 17.88 -9.54
N LEU A 13 -12.33 18.59 -10.03
CA LEU A 13 -12.13 19.65 -11.02
C LEU A 13 -11.26 20.78 -10.46
N SER A 14 -11.50 21.20 -9.22
CA SER A 14 -10.67 22.21 -8.55
C SER A 14 -9.23 21.73 -8.36
N TRP A 15 -9.02 20.48 -7.97
CA TRP A 15 -7.68 19.89 -7.89
C TRP A 15 -6.98 19.84 -9.26
N LYS A 16 -7.71 19.53 -10.33
CA LYS A 16 -7.17 19.41 -11.69
C LYS A 16 -6.61 20.73 -12.25
N GLU A 17 -7.11 21.88 -11.79
CA GLU A 17 -6.59 23.19 -12.19
C GLU A 17 -5.17 23.44 -11.67
N ALA A 18 -4.83 22.92 -10.48
CA ALA A 18 -3.51 23.00 -9.87
C ALA A 18 -3.16 21.66 -9.18
N PRO A 19 -2.82 20.61 -9.95
CA PRO A 19 -2.61 19.28 -9.40
C PRO A 19 -1.46 19.26 -8.40
N SER A 20 -1.70 18.68 -7.23
CA SER A 20 -0.68 18.49 -6.20
C SER A 20 -1.03 17.32 -5.28
N LEU A 21 -0.04 16.80 -4.56
CA LEU A 21 -0.23 15.82 -3.50
C LEU A 21 -0.43 16.46 -2.11
N ASP A 22 -0.66 17.78 -2.07
CA ASP A 22 -0.87 18.49 -0.82
C ASP A 22 -2.18 18.03 -0.16
N ARG A 23 -2.04 17.53 1.07
CA ARG A 23 -3.15 17.06 1.91
C ARG A 23 -4.05 18.20 2.40
N SER A 24 -3.71 19.46 2.13
CA SER A 24 -4.58 20.61 2.37
C SER A 24 -5.72 20.71 1.34
N SER A 25 -5.56 20.15 0.14
CA SER A 25 -6.61 20.16 -0.89
C SER A 25 -7.78 19.23 -0.52
N ALA A 26 -9.01 19.65 -0.82
CA ALA A 26 -10.21 18.90 -0.44
C ALA A 26 -10.22 17.48 -1.04
N PHE A 27 -9.87 17.36 -2.32
CA PHE A 27 -9.80 16.09 -3.04
C PHE A 27 -8.79 15.12 -2.40
N ILE A 28 -7.53 15.54 -2.24
CA ILE A 28 -6.48 14.67 -1.69
C ILE A 28 -6.77 14.35 -0.22
N SER A 29 -7.17 15.33 0.59
CA SER A 29 -7.51 15.12 2.00
C SER A 29 -8.60 14.05 2.17
N ARG A 30 -9.62 14.08 1.31
CA ARG A 30 -10.69 13.08 1.29
C ARG A 30 -10.17 11.70 0.93
N VAL A 31 -9.43 11.56 -0.17
CA VAL A 31 -8.86 10.27 -0.59
C VAL A 31 -7.96 9.69 0.51
N TYR A 32 -7.19 10.52 1.21
CA TYR A 32 -6.38 10.04 2.34
C TYR A 32 -7.22 9.48 3.49
N ARG A 33 -8.29 10.18 3.86
CA ARG A 33 -9.16 9.82 4.97
C ARG A 33 -10.03 8.59 4.66
N GLU A 34 -10.56 8.52 3.45
CA GLU A 34 -11.59 7.54 3.07
C GLU A 34 -10.98 6.29 2.41
N ASP A 35 -9.85 6.44 1.70
CA ASP A 35 -9.24 5.33 0.94
C ASP A 35 -7.83 4.97 1.43
N ILE A 36 -6.84 5.87 1.33
CA ILE A 36 -5.42 5.52 1.55
C ILE A 36 -5.18 5.04 2.98
N GLY A 37 -5.62 5.81 3.98
CA GLY A 37 -5.46 5.47 5.39
C GLY A 37 -6.10 4.12 5.73
N PRO A 38 -7.39 3.91 5.42
CA PRO A 38 -8.04 2.62 5.59
C PRO A 38 -7.39 1.50 4.78
N CYS A 39 -6.91 1.73 3.55
CA CYS A 39 -6.27 0.71 2.73
C CYS A 39 -4.90 0.26 3.24
N LEU A 40 -4.14 1.15 3.87
CA LEU A 40 -2.80 0.85 4.39
C LEU A 40 -2.77 0.59 5.90
N SER A 41 -3.92 0.57 6.57
CA SER A 41 -4.03 0.17 7.98
C SER A 41 -3.96 -1.36 8.14
N PHE A 42 -2.87 -1.86 8.70
CA PHE A 42 -2.69 -3.28 9.04
C PHE A 42 -2.37 -3.48 10.53
N THR A 43 -2.43 -4.74 10.97
CA THR A 43 -2.18 -5.16 12.35
C THR A 43 -0.81 -4.72 12.86
N CYS A 44 0.24 -4.85 12.04
CA CYS A 44 1.56 -4.32 12.36
C CYS A 44 1.62 -2.82 12.01
N SER A 45 1.33 -1.95 12.99
CA SER A 45 1.19 -0.50 12.79
C SER A 45 2.47 0.18 12.33
N GLU A 46 3.62 -0.16 12.90
CA GLU A 46 4.93 0.39 12.51
C GLU A 46 5.28 0.09 11.05
N LEU A 47 5.06 -1.17 10.63
CA LEU A 47 5.27 -1.56 9.24
C LEU A 47 4.22 -0.92 8.31
N SER A 48 2.99 -0.73 8.78
CA SER A 48 1.94 -0.03 8.03
C SER A 48 2.34 1.41 7.71
N GLN A 49 2.85 2.14 8.71
CA GLN A 49 3.36 3.50 8.53
C GLN A 49 4.55 3.52 7.57
N SER A 50 5.47 2.56 7.71
CA SER A 50 6.62 2.43 6.81
C SER A 50 6.20 2.14 5.36
N VAL A 51 5.18 1.30 5.16
CA VAL A 51 4.60 1.03 3.83
C VAL A 51 3.98 2.29 3.25
N GLN A 52 3.18 3.02 4.03
CA GLN A 52 2.57 4.26 3.55
C GLN A 52 3.63 5.30 3.13
N CYS A 53 4.64 5.55 3.97
CA CYS A 53 5.73 6.44 3.59
C CYS A 53 6.47 5.97 2.34
N ALA A 54 6.68 4.65 2.16
CA ALA A 54 7.35 4.14 0.98
C ALA A 54 6.50 4.28 -0.29
N VAL A 55 5.18 4.12 -0.20
CA VAL A 55 4.24 4.35 -1.31
C VAL A 55 4.23 5.83 -1.72
N GLU A 56 4.12 6.74 -0.74
CA GLU A 56 4.12 8.19 -0.97
C GLU A 56 5.44 8.70 -1.58
N ASN A 57 6.56 8.07 -1.22
CA ASN A 57 7.88 8.41 -1.76
C ASN A 57 8.25 7.59 -3.02
N ASN A 58 7.32 6.83 -3.59
CA ASN A 58 7.55 5.96 -4.75
C ASN A 58 8.80 5.06 -4.61
N SER A 59 9.01 4.51 -3.40
CA SER A 59 10.17 3.68 -3.05
C SER A 59 9.80 2.27 -2.60
N LEU A 60 8.52 1.89 -2.74
CA LEU A 60 8.04 0.53 -2.47
C LEU A 60 8.14 -0.32 -3.74
N THR A 61 8.75 -1.51 -3.63
CA THR A 61 8.70 -2.52 -4.71
C THR A 61 7.95 -3.77 -4.26
N ILE A 62 7.26 -4.42 -5.19
CA ILE A 62 6.55 -5.69 -4.99
C ILE A 62 7.17 -6.73 -5.93
N GLU A 63 7.69 -7.82 -5.37
CA GLU A 63 8.34 -8.89 -6.12
C GLU A 63 7.61 -10.23 -5.92
N PRO A 64 7.46 -11.06 -6.96
CA PRO A 64 7.05 -12.45 -6.80
C PRO A 64 8.18 -13.26 -6.13
N VAL A 65 7.80 -14.25 -5.33
CA VAL A 65 8.74 -15.18 -4.70
C VAL A 65 8.71 -16.52 -5.43
N ALA A 66 9.86 -16.97 -5.91
CA ALA A 66 10.00 -18.31 -6.52
C ALA A 66 9.77 -19.41 -5.47
N MET A 67 9.05 -20.48 -5.83
CA MET A 67 8.68 -21.53 -4.87
C MET A 67 9.89 -22.29 -4.27
N SER A 68 11.07 -22.21 -4.89
CA SER A 68 12.30 -22.86 -4.42
C SER A 68 13.04 -22.10 -3.31
N SER A 69 12.74 -20.82 -3.07
CA SER A 69 13.46 -19.96 -2.11
C SER A 69 12.77 -19.82 -0.74
N LEU A 70 11.65 -20.54 -0.52
CA LEU A 70 10.89 -20.49 0.75
C LEU A 70 11.66 -21.05 1.97
N HIS A 71 12.77 -21.76 1.77
CA HIS A 71 13.46 -22.49 2.85
C HIS A 71 14.56 -21.72 3.59
N THR A 72 14.97 -20.52 3.16
CA THR A 72 16.26 -19.95 3.61
C THR A 72 16.16 -18.62 4.35
N VAL A 73 14.98 -18.00 4.49
CA VAL A 73 14.87 -16.68 5.11
C VAL A 73 14.40 -16.82 6.55
N LYS A 74 15.28 -16.47 7.52
CA LYS A 74 14.92 -16.33 8.93
C LYS A 74 13.65 -15.50 9.02
N ALA A 75 12.61 -16.08 9.61
CA ALA A 75 11.40 -15.35 9.93
C ALA A 75 11.80 -14.21 10.85
N LEU A 76 11.81 -12.98 10.32
CA LEU A 76 11.73 -11.80 11.18
C LEU A 76 10.43 -11.95 11.98
N GLU A 77 10.42 -11.50 13.24
CA GLU A 77 9.28 -11.70 14.15
C GLU A 77 7.90 -11.33 13.56
N CYS A 78 7.89 -10.50 12.51
CA CYS A 78 6.69 -10.05 11.83
C CYS A 78 6.18 -10.98 10.71
N GLY A 79 6.98 -11.84 10.05
CA GLY A 79 6.46 -12.62 8.92
C GLY A 79 7.44 -13.57 8.22
N GLY A 80 6.87 -14.41 7.34
CA GLY A 80 7.59 -15.41 6.55
C GLY A 80 6.74 -15.92 5.41
N PRO A 81 7.21 -16.93 4.64
CA PRO A 81 6.49 -17.41 3.46
C PRO A 81 5.06 -17.91 3.74
N ASN A 82 4.76 -18.29 4.99
CA ASN A 82 3.45 -18.77 5.42
C ASN A 82 2.73 -17.82 6.39
N LYS A 83 3.26 -16.62 6.63
CA LYS A 83 2.66 -15.62 7.54
C LYS A 83 2.87 -14.21 6.99
N CYS A 84 1.78 -13.49 6.75
CA CYS A 84 1.86 -12.13 6.23
C CYS A 84 2.45 -11.16 7.26
N ALA A 85 3.46 -10.41 6.85
CA ALA A 85 4.15 -9.42 7.68
C ALA A 85 3.28 -8.27 8.17
N LEU A 86 2.23 -7.94 7.39
CA LEU A 86 1.36 -6.79 7.67
C LEU A 86 0.17 -7.17 8.54
N SER A 87 -0.58 -8.21 8.13
CA SER A 87 -1.81 -8.62 8.83
C SER A 87 -1.56 -9.64 9.93
N GLY A 88 -0.39 -10.30 9.96
CA GLY A 88 -0.09 -11.42 10.85
C GLY A 88 -0.80 -12.73 10.50
N MET A 89 -1.61 -12.76 9.44
CA MET A 89 -2.39 -13.95 9.07
C MET A 89 -1.51 -15.07 8.50
N SER A 90 -1.72 -16.29 8.99
CA SER A 90 -1.04 -17.50 8.50
C SER A 90 -1.64 -17.95 7.17
N ARG A 91 -1.03 -17.52 6.06
CA ARG A 91 -1.38 -17.88 4.68
C ARG A 91 -0.12 -17.90 3.80
N PRO A 92 -0.08 -18.71 2.74
CA PRO A 92 1.01 -18.67 1.77
C PRO A 92 1.14 -17.27 1.13
N CYS A 93 2.32 -16.68 1.26
CA CYS A 93 2.69 -15.38 0.73
C CYS A 93 3.61 -15.59 -0.46
N ARG A 94 3.07 -15.40 -1.67
CA ARG A 94 3.82 -15.56 -2.93
C ARG A 94 4.52 -14.28 -3.40
N HIS A 95 4.40 -13.20 -2.62
CA HIS A 95 4.98 -11.91 -2.92
C HIS A 95 5.67 -11.36 -1.68
N ARG A 96 6.70 -10.56 -1.91
CA ARG A 96 7.40 -9.80 -0.89
C ARG A 96 7.51 -8.34 -1.29
N ILE A 97 7.59 -7.47 -0.31
CA ILE A 97 7.83 -6.04 -0.50
C ILE A 97 9.21 -5.65 0.01
N LYS A 98 9.82 -4.67 -0.65
CA LYS A 98 10.99 -3.93 -0.19
C LYS A 98 10.61 -2.46 -0.02
N LEU A 99 11.09 -1.84 1.05
CA LEU A 99 10.79 -0.45 1.41
C LEU A 99 12.07 0.39 1.28
N GLY A 100 12.20 1.12 0.17
CA GLY A 100 13.41 1.88 -0.18
C GLY A 100 14.64 0.99 -0.34
N ASP A 101 15.80 1.51 0.05
CA ASP A 101 17.08 0.80 -0.06
C ASP A 101 17.34 -0.18 1.08
N LYS A 102 16.40 -0.36 2.01
CA LYS A 102 16.54 -1.34 3.10
C LYS A 102 16.66 -2.75 2.52
N GLU A 103 17.64 -3.52 2.97
CA GLU A 103 17.85 -4.92 2.52
C GLU A 103 16.77 -5.90 3.01
N ASN A 104 15.88 -5.45 3.89
CA ASN A 104 14.84 -6.29 4.46
C ASN A 104 13.66 -6.46 3.51
N TYR A 105 13.27 -7.71 3.30
CA TYR A 105 12.07 -8.08 2.57
C TYR A 105 10.96 -8.52 3.52
N TYR A 106 9.72 -8.15 3.22
CA TYR A 106 8.54 -8.52 4.01
C TYR A 106 7.56 -9.33 3.16
N TYR A 107 7.23 -10.55 3.58
CA TYR A 107 6.26 -11.40 2.89
C TYR A 107 4.84 -10.89 3.09
N ILE A 108 4.07 -10.78 2.01
CA ILE A 108 2.70 -10.25 2.06
C ILE A 108 1.67 -11.21 1.47
N SER A 109 0.48 -11.21 2.09
CA SER A 109 -0.65 -11.99 1.61
C SER A 109 -1.20 -11.40 0.30
N PRO A 110 -1.96 -12.17 -0.51
CA PRO A 110 -2.64 -11.64 -1.68
C PRO A 110 -3.57 -10.45 -1.37
N SER A 111 -4.24 -10.48 -0.21
CA SER A 111 -5.12 -9.38 0.24
C SER A 111 -4.34 -8.11 0.56
N SER A 112 -3.25 -8.22 1.33
CA SER A 112 -2.37 -7.08 1.63
C SER A 112 -1.75 -6.51 0.35
N ARG A 113 -1.34 -7.37 -0.58
CA ARG A 113 -0.85 -6.96 -1.90
C ARG A 113 -1.90 -6.15 -2.65
N ALA A 114 -3.13 -6.64 -2.75
CA ALA A 114 -4.20 -5.95 -3.46
C ALA A 114 -4.46 -4.54 -2.89
N ARG A 115 -4.48 -4.41 -1.56
CA ARG A 115 -4.64 -3.11 -0.88
C ARG A 115 -3.49 -2.15 -1.18
N ILE A 116 -2.24 -2.61 -1.11
CA ILE A 116 -1.06 -1.80 -1.44
C ILE A 116 -1.08 -1.40 -2.92
N THR A 117 -1.30 -2.35 -3.83
CA THR A 117 -1.34 -2.09 -5.27
C THR A 117 -2.43 -1.11 -5.65
N ALA A 118 -3.61 -1.15 -5.01
CA ALA A 118 -4.67 -0.19 -5.27
C ALA A 118 -4.22 1.25 -4.96
N VAL A 119 -3.53 1.45 -3.83
CA VAL A 119 -2.99 2.76 -3.45
C VAL A 119 -1.82 3.18 -4.35
N CYS A 120 -0.90 2.27 -4.68
CA CYS A 120 0.17 2.55 -5.63
C CYS A 120 -0.39 2.99 -6.99
N ASN A 121 -1.41 2.27 -7.50
CA ASN A 121 -2.05 2.60 -8.77
C ASN A 121 -2.69 4.00 -8.74
N PHE A 122 -3.29 4.40 -7.62
CA PHE A 122 -3.79 5.76 -7.43
C PHE A 122 -2.65 6.78 -7.57
N PHE A 123 -1.57 6.64 -6.78
CA PHE A 123 -0.42 7.56 -6.85
C PHE A 123 0.29 7.59 -8.21
N THR A 124 0.26 6.49 -8.97
CA THR A 124 0.84 6.50 -10.33
C THR A 124 -0.09 7.11 -11.37
N TYR A 125 -1.38 7.23 -11.06
CA TYR A 125 -2.38 7.81 -11.95
C TYR A 125 -2.50 9.32 -11.77
N ILE A 126 -2.52 9.79 -10.52
CA ILE A 126 -2.63 11.22 -10.18
C ILE A 126 -1.28 11.94 -10.25
#